data_AF-S9PAA0-F1
#
_entry.id   AF-S9PAA0-F1
#
_cell.length_a   1.000
_cell.length_b   1.000
_cell.length_c   1.000
_cell.angle_alpha   90.00
_cell.angle_beta   90.00
_cell.angle_gamma   90.00
#
_symmetry.space_group_name_H-M   'P 1'
#
loop_
_entity.id
_entity.type
_entity.pdbx_description
1 polymer ?
#
loop_
_entity_poly.entity_id
_entity_poly.type
_entity_poly.pdbx_seq_one_letter_code
_entity_poly.pdbx_strand_id
1 'polypeptide(L)'
;MAHKDVPNIVVMVGGTTDPGNTALQSRSASYQNTALEKDPDWYWRDNPELLKALKLLQKKYTNLHLFTAHGWTGDNAAANRKVAGAYLANRLCGGAGQKAYYKALLNSEVSFHLIGHSHGGNVINELTREAAHSKAWPKHWKIRSITYLSTPFFTQLHPVDTGAFDKDCRILNVFCRYDLTQRVIADFSLEPMTNVLKLAGVDQLTCKLQCLTNGLGFDRQHFESLIKSVSVKDMDPSWKIDLTLMLDKDKGTWFYGAVLRLLGRLNEVFVALQQLVNKLNVGLDFPVPKELDPSGKVHRQVMSAPLAAQFRAELNKLQGGLKKMEAAFKTRLASGQFPLMKVFDDLHVVDFLEPLVKFISVDRKTLQGPLWNLVVQLLREQMFKFDNTSAVPDAQLRNTPFASRIVPLDISIKDPYSTKGKDVAFNKFIKRLEGIEARYAQTNSVYELRDLLFTLLAHVEPMRAKATEWASLVDWYEGLLRNTNWLNKKLGGGSAANDLFLKFVQVLENYALIIKERDCGQLEVPTVAPAKTASKPEQKAELDCTCKQKTPAAKAGESKPPVPPPPPPMGSLGYLAVVAHSTSRQALYLEVQQALEAQFNTLKR
;
A
#
# COMPACT_ATOMS: atom_id res chain seq x y z
N MET A 1 -39.48 -0.05 -37.84
CA MET A 1 -39.94 -0.98 -36.78
C MET A 1 -40.43 -0.12 -35.63
N ALA A 2 -41.64 -0.36 -35.10
CA ALA A 2 -42.09 0.38 -33.91
C ALA A 2 -41.11 0.12 -32.76
N HIS A 3 -40.60 1.17 -32.13
CA HIS A 3 -39.77 1.02 -30.92
C HIS A 3 -40.67 0.40 -29.83
N LYS A 4 -40.39 -0.85 -29.46
CA LYS A 4 -40.99 -1.47 -28.27
C LYS A 4 -40.57 -0.66 -27.05
N ASP A 5 -41.48 -0.45 -26.10
CA ASP A 5 -41.17 0.29 -24.87
C ASP A 5 -40.75 -0.67 -23.74
N VAL A 6 -39.58 -1.26 -23.88
CA VAL A 6 -39.06 -2.30 -22.97
C VAL A 6 -38.43 -1.63 -21.73
N PRO A 7 -38.64 -2.15 -20.51
CA PRO A 7 -37.89 -1.72 -19.32
C PRO A 7 -36.38 -1.86 -19.48
N ASN A 8 -35.65 -0.77 -19.27
CA ASN A 8 -34.20 -0.69 -19.28
C ASN A 8 -33.72 -0.46 -17.84
N ILE A 9 -32.89 -1.35 -17.31
CA ILE A 9 -32.37 -1.31 -15.94
C ILE A 9 -30.86 -1.12 -15.99
N VAL A 10 -30.38 0.02 -15.51
CA VAL A 10 -28.96 0.31 -15.35
C VAL A 10 -28.53 -0.11 -13.96
N VAL A 11 -27.62 -1.07 -13.88
CA VAL A 11 -27.08 -1.62 -12.64
C VAL A 11 -25.68 -1.07 -12.43
N MET A 12 -25.46 -0.37 -11.31
CA MET A 12 -24.15 0.20 -10.97
C MET A 12 -23.51 -0.57 -9.83
N VAL A 13 -22.27 -1.04 -10.04
CA VAL A 13 -21.50 -1.77 -9.03
C VAL A 13 -20.17 -1.04 -8.79
N GLY A 14 -20.04 -0.48 -7.59
CA GLY A 14 -18.84 0.22 -7.17
C GLY A 14 -17.67 -0.73 -6.97
N GLY A 15 -16.46 -0.21 -7.12
CA GLY A 15 -15.24 -0.89 -6.72
C GLY A 15 -14.91 -0.66 -5.25
N THR A 16 -13.63 -0.77 -4.91
CA THR A 16 -13.12 -0.19 -3.67
C THR A 16 -12.99 1.33 -3.82
N THR A 17 -13.44 2.11 -2.83
CA THR A 17 -13.09 3.54 -2.74
C THR A 17 -11.65 3.73 -2.25
N ASP A 18 -10.99 2.62 -1.89
CA ASP A 18 -9.68 2.59 -1.27
C ASP A 18 -8.88 1.35 -1.73
N PRO A 19 -8.20 1.42 -2.88
CA PRO A 19 -7.41 0.31 -3.41
C PRO A 19 -6.22 -0.07 -2.53
N GLY A 20 -5.79 0.81 -1.63
CA GLY A 20 -4.83 0.49 -0.57
C GLY A 20 -5.47 -0.09 0.70
N ASN A 21 -6.80 -0.20 0.74
CA ASN A 21 -7.64 -0.54 1.90
C ASN A 21 -7.39 0.35 3.13
N THR A 22 -6.80 1.54 3.00
CA THR A 22 -6.34 2.45 4.07
C THR A 22 -7.40 2.98 5.06
N ALA A 23 -8.70 2.89 4.78
CA ALA A 23 -9.78 3.46 5.57
C ALA A 23 -10.85 2.41 5.96
N LEU A 24 -11.09 2.29 7.28
CA LEU A 24 -12.02 1.34 7.91
C LEU A 24 -13.47 1.36 7.38
N GLN A 25 -13.91 2.53 6.90
CA GLN A 25 -15.29 2.79 6.48
C GLN A 25 -15.46 2.80 4.95
N SER A 26 -14.36 2.78 4.19
CA SER A 26 -14.37 2.74 2.74
C SER A 26 -14.87 1.38 2.25
N ARG A 27 -16.19 1.26 2.04
CA ARG A 27 -16.86 0.08 1.47
C ARG A 27 -17.68 0.52 0.27
N SER A 28 -17.88 -0.38 -0.70
CA SER A 28 -18.79 -0.10 -1.83
C SER A 28 -20.25 0.06 -1.39
N ALA A 29 -20.62 -0.48 -0.22
CA ALA A 29 -21.78 -0.19 0.65
C ALA A 29 -22.27 -1.48 1.36
N SER A 30 -23.28 -1.39 2.24
CA SER A 30 -23.87 -2.54 2.96
C SER A 30 -24.87 -3.34 2.11
N TYR A 31 -24.83 -4.68 2.17
CA TYR A 31 -25.80 -5.60 1.57
C TYR A 31 -27.27 -5.31 1.98
N GLN A 32 -27.46 -4.68 3.15
CA GLN A 32 -28.74 -4.59 3.84
C GLN A 32 -29.44 -3.23 3.71
N ASN A 33 -28.75 -2.19 3.21
CA ASN A 33 -29.38 -0.88 3.07
C ASN A 33 -30.20 -0.83 1.78
N THR A 34 -31.51 -0.62 1.89
CA THR A 34 -32.41 -0.48 0.73
C THR A 34 -32.49 0.96 0.22
N ALA A 35 -31.98 1.92 0.99
CA ALA A 35 -31.91 3.35 0.65
C ALA A 35 -30.44 3.81 0.57
N LEU A 36 -29.66 3.15 -0.29
CA LEU A 36 -28.22 3.37 -0.43
C LEU A 36 -27.83 4.82 -0.74
N GLU A 37 -28.68 5.59 -1.41
CA GLU A 37 -28.42 7.03 -1.66
C GLU A 37 -28.35 7.88 -0.38
N LYS A 38 -28.91 7.37 0.74
CA LYS A 38 -28.85 8.00 2.06
C LYS A 38 -27.70 7.43 2.92
N ASP A 39 -27.01 6.42 2.42
CA ASP A 39 -25.84 5.85 3.08
C ASP A 39 -24.70 6.88 3.04
N PRO A 40 -24.13 7.29 4.20
CA PRO A 40 -23.00 8.20 4.21
C PRO A 40 -21.81 7.67 3.41
N ASP A 41 -21.66 6.34 3.32
CA ASP A 41 -20.55 5.63 2.69
C ASP A 41 -20.90 5.15 1.26
N TRP A 42 -21.93 5.72 0.63
CA TRP A 42 -22.31 5.32 -0.73
C TRP A 42 -21.21 5.64 -1.75
N TYR A 43 -20.64 4.59 -2.34
CA TYR A 43 -19.53 4.64 -3.30
C TYR A 43 -19.63 5.73 -4.37
N TRP A 44 -20.83 5.89 -4.95
CA TRP A 44 -21.05 6.78 -6.09
C TRP A 44 -21.34 8.23 -5.68
N ARG A 45 -21.49 8.52 -4.39
CA ARG A 45 -21.76 9.86 -3.87
C ARG A 45 -20.70 10.87 -4.28
N ASP A 46 -19.45 10.42 -4.33
CA ASP A 46 -18.28 11.24 -4.71
C ASP A 46 -18.14 11.39 -6.24
N ASN A 47 -19.11 10.90 -7.03
CA ASN A 47 -19.16 11.05 -8.49
C ASN A 47 -20.41 11.82 -8.95
N PRO A 48 -20.58 13.09 -8.51
CA PRO A 48 -21.80 13.85 -8.76
C PRO A 48 -22.11 14.06 -10.24
N GLU A 49 -21.09 14.23 -11.09
CA GLU A 49 -21.30 14.44 -12.53
C GLU A 49 -21.77 13.17 -13.25
N LEU A 50 -21.21 12.01 -12.90
CA LEU A 50 -21.69 10.72 -13.42
C LEU A 50 -23.15 10.46 -13.01
N LEU A 51 -23.48 10.67 -11.73
CA LEU A 51 -24.84 10.51 -11.23
C LEU A 51 -25.82 11.49 -11.88
N LYS A 52 -25.43 12.75 -12.05
CA LYS A 52 -26.24 13.77 -12.72
C LYS A 52 -26.54 13.36 -14.16
N ALA A 53 -25.55 12.91 -14.92
CA ALA A 53 -25.74 12.44 -16.29
C ALA A 53 -26.70 11.25 -16.38
N LEU A 54 -26.55 10.25 -15.50
CA LEU A 54 -27.45 9.09 -15.44
C LEU A 54 -28.88 9.48 -15.06
N LYS A 55 -29.06 10.42 -14.11
CA LYS A 55 -30.38 10.96 -13.74
C LYS A 55 -31.02 11.75 -14.89
N LEU A 56 -30.22 12.46 -15.71
CA LEU A 56 -30.71 13.14 -16.92
C LEU A 56 -31.19 12.12 -17.96
N LEU A 57 -30.46 11.02 -18.17
CA LEU A 57 -30.94 9.93 -19.02
C LEU A 57 -32.25 9.33 -18.48
N GLN A 58 -32.34 9.08 -17.18
CA GLN A 58 -33.54 8.54 -16.54
C GLN A 58 -34.78 9.43 -16.78
N LYS A 59 -34.61 10.76 -16.77
CA LYS A 59 -35.68 11.72 -17.08
C LYS A 59 -36.04 11.76 -18.56
N LYS A 60 -35.10 11.42 -19.45
CA LYS A 60 -35.25 11.48 -20.91
C LYS A 60 -36.04 10.28 -21.47
N TYR A 61 -36.02 9.14 -20.80
CA TYR A 61 -36.62 7.88 -21.29
C TYR A 61 -37.76 7.39 -20.38
N THR A 62 -38.81 6.81 -20.95
CA THR A 62 -40.03 6.40 -20.20
C THR A 62 -39.72 5.29 -19.20
N ASN A 63 -39.12 4.19 -19.66
CA ASN A 63 -38.87 2.98 -18.86
C ASN A 63 -37.39 2.76 -18.54
N LEU A 64 -36.64 3.82 -18.22
CA LEU A 64 -35.26 3.72 -17.74
C LEU A 64 -35.21 3.78 -16.21
N HIS A 65 -34.58 2.78 -15.59
CA HIS A 65 -34.47 2.64 -14.14
C HIS A 65 -33.00 2.55 -13.72
N LEU A 66 -32.61 3.31 -12.69
CA LEU A 66 -31.31 3.20 -12.05
C LEU A 66 -31.44 2.26 -10.84
N PHE A 67 -30.79 1.10 -10.90
CA PHE A 67 -30.69 0.17 -9.79
C PHE A 67 -29.45 0.48 -8.95
N THR A 68 -29.69 0.96 -7.74
CA THR A 68 -28.64 1.29 -6.77
C THR A 68 -28.67 0.39 -5.54
N ALA A 69 -29.61 -0.57 -5.46
CA ALA A 69 -29.87 -1.40 -4.27
C ALA A 69 -28.91 -2.60 -4.13
N HIS A 70 -27.61 -2.37 -4.27
CA HIS A 70 -26.55 -3.37 -4.09
C HIS A 70 -25.35 -2.79 -3.35
N GLY A 71 -24.98 -3.45 -2.25
CA GLY A 71 -23.75 -3.20 -1.52
C GLY A 71 -22.92 -4.48 -1.47
N TRP A 72 -21.60 -4.31 -1.47
CA TRP A 72 -20.64 -5.38 -1.22
C TRP A 72 -19.40 -4.77 -0.55
N THR A 73 -18.50 -5.62 -0.05
CA THR A 73 -17.36 -5.17 0.76
C THR A 73 -16.37 -4.30 0.00
N GLY A 74 -16.35 -4.34 -1.34
CA GLY A 74 -15.32 -3.68 -2.15
C GLY A 74 -13.97 -4.38 -2.09
N ASP A 75 -13.90 -5.60 -1.55
CA ASP A 75 -12.67 -6.31 -1.24
C ASP A 75 -11.97 -6.90 -2.49
N ASN A 76 -10.64 -7.02 -2.44
CA ASN A 76 -9.80 -7.70 -3.42
C ASN A 76 -9.90 -9.24 -3.34
N ALA A 77 -10.55 -9.80 -2.32
CA ALA A 77 -10.73 -11.25 -2.19
C ALA A 77 -11.59 -11.85 -3.32
N ALA A 78 -11.05 -12.87 -4.01
CA ALA A 78 -11.71 -13.51 -5.15
C ALA A 78 -13.05 -14.18 -4.79
N ALA A 79 -13.17 -14.77 -3.60
CA ALA A 79 -14.43 -15.38 -3.15
C ALA A 79 -15.55 -14.33 -2.98
N ASN A 80 -15.22 -13.16 -2.42
CA ASN A 80 -16.18 -12.08 -2.19
C ASN A 80 -16.79 -11.57 -3.50
N ARG A 81 -15.99 -11.47 -4.56
CA ARG A 81 -16.47 -11.07 -5.90
C ARG A 81 -17.49 -12.07 -6.48
N LYS A 82 -17.24 -13.38 -6.31
CA LYS A 82 -18.17 -14.45 -6.74
C LYS A 82 -19.49 -14.38 -5.99
N VAL A 83 -19.42 -14.28 -4.67
CA VAL A 83 -20.62 -14.20 -3.81
C VAL A 83 -21.42 -12.94 -4.12
N ALA A 84 -20.78 -11.79 -4.26
CA ALA A 84 -21.44 -10.52 -4.57
C ALA A 84 -22.16 -10.55 -5.93
N GLY A 85 -21.52 -11.11 -6.97
CA GLY A 85 -22.11 -11.19 -8.31
C GLY A 85 -23.31 -12.13 -8.37
N ALA A 86 -23.17 -13.33 -7.78
CA ALA A 86 -24.27 -14.28 -7.68
C ALA A 86 -25.43 -13.73 -6.85
N TYR A 87 -25.13 -13.08 -5.72
CA TYR A 87 -26.13 -12.42 -4.89
C TYR A 87 -26.88 -11.33 -5.65
N LEU A 88 -26.17 -10.50 -6.42
CA LEU A 88 -26.79 -9.44 -7.21
C LEU A 88 -27.78 -9.99 -8.24
N ALA A 89 -27.38 -10.99 -9.03
CA ALA A 89 -28.27 -11.65 -9.99
C ALA A 89 -29.52 -12.22 -9.28
N ASN A 90 -29.30 -12.98 -8.20
CA ASN A 90 -30.36 -13.62 -7.44
C ASN A 90 -31.30 -12.60 -6.76
N ARG A 91 -30.80 -11.45 -6.33
CA ARG A 91 -31.63 -10.36 -5.79
C ARG A 91 -32.50 -9.70 -6.86
N LEU A 92 -32.02 -9.59 -8.10
CA LEU A 92 -32.79 -9.01 -9.20
C LEU A 92 -34.00 -9.89 -9.57
N CYS A 93 -33.79 -11.21 -9.71
CA CYS A 93 -34.80 -12.15 -10.20
C CYS A 93 -35.45 -13.07 -9.15
N GLY A 94 -34.94 -13.12 -7.91
CA GLY A 94 -35.46 -13.95 -6.82
C GLY A 94 -34.93 -15.39 -6.78
N GLY A 95 -33.70 -15.63 -7.21
CA GLY A 95 -33.04 -16.93 -7.11
C GLY A 95 -32.41 -17.18 -5.74
N ALA A 96 -31.98 -18.43 -5.48
CA ALA A 96 -31.29 -18.84 -4.25
C ALA A 96 -31.96 -18.38 -2.93
N GLY A 97 -33.30 -18.38 -2.88
CA GLY A 97 -34.07 -17.98 -1.70
C GLY A 97 -34.19 -16.46 -1.48
N GLN A 98 -33.65 -15.63 -2.39
CA GLN A 98 -33.78 -14.17 -2.33
C GLN A 98 -35.16 -13.71 -2.79
N LYS A 99 -35.63 -12.58 -2.25
CA LYS A 99 -36.84 -11.92 -2.75
C LYS A 99 -36.51 -11.13 -4.02
N ALA A 100 -37.20 -11.44 -5.13
CA ALA A 100 -37.04 -10.74 -6.39
C ALA A 100 -37.33 -9.24 -6.24
N TYR A 101 -36.33 -8.39 -6.49
CA TYR A 101 -36.49 -6.93 -6.51
C TYR A 101 -37.44 -6.51 -7.63
N TYR A 102 -37.29 -7.12 -8.82
CA TYR A 102 -38.12 -6.85 -9.99
C TYR A 102 -39.22 -7.90 -10.18
N LYS A 103 -39.90 -8.30 -9.10
CA LYS A 103 -40.96 -9.33 -9.13
C LYS A 103 -42.03 -9.08 -10.20
N ALA A 104 -42.42 -7.83 -10.43
CA ALA A 104 -43.43 -7.46 -11.41
C ALA A 104 -42.97 -7.63 -12.88
N LEU A 105 -41.67 -7.73 -13.14
CA LEU A 105 -41.09 -7.79 -14.48
C LEU A 105 -40.64 -9.21 -14.88
N LEU A 106 -40.84 -10.22 -14.03
CA LEU A 106 -40.35 -11.59 -14.28
C LEU A 106 -40.94 -12.25 -15.53
N ASN A 107 -42.09 -11.75 -16.01
CA ASN A 107 -42.78 -12.25 -17.20
C ASN A 107 -42.71 -11.24 -18.38
N SER A 108 -41.87 -10.22 -18.29
CA SER A 108 -41.75 -9.15 -19.30
C SER A 108 -40.33 -9.08 -19.85
N GLU A 109 -40.18 -8.75 -21.14
CA GLU A 109 -38.86 -8.40 -21.72
C GLU A 109 -38.21 -7.30 -20.87
N VAL A 110 -36.94 -7.48 -20.51
CA VAL A 110 -36.16 -6.48 -19.74
C VAL A 110 -34.75 -6.42 -20.30
N SER A 111 -34.23 -5.21 -20.41
CA SER A 111 -32.88 -4.92 -20.87
C SER A 111 -32.01 -4.46 -19.70
N PHE A 112 -30.88 -5.11 -19.49
CA PHE A 112 -29.91 -4.74 -18.46
C PHE A 112 -28.70 -4.02 -19.06
N HIS A 113 -28.26 -2.98 -18.38
CA HIS A 113 -27.06 -2.20 -18.68
C HIS A 113 -26.17 -2.19 -17.45
N LEU A 114 -25.03 -2.86 -17.51
CA LEU A 114 -24.16 -3.04 -16.36
C LEU A 114 -23.04 -1.99 -16.38
N ILE A 115 -22.80 -1.32 -15.26
CA ILE A 115 -21.68 -0.39 -15.07
C ILE A 115 -20.89 -0.85 -13.85
N GLY A 116 -19.63 -1.23 -14.04
CA GLY A 116 -18.75 -1.71 -12.97
C GLY A 116 -17.47 -0.89 -12.94
N HIS A 117 -17.11 -0.36 -11.77
CA HIS A 117 -15.80 0.27 -11.58
C HIS A 117 -14.84 -0.66 -10.85
N SER A 118 -13.56 -0.70 -11.26
CA SER A 118 -12.53 -1.52 -10.63
C SER A 118 -12.99 -2.97 -10.49
N HIS A 119 -12.85 -3.57 -9.30
CA HIS A 119 -13.37 -4.90 -8.99
C HIS A 119 -14.90 -5.03 -9.02
N GLY A 120 -15.66 -3.93 -8.98
CA GLY A 120 -17.09 -3.95 -9.29
C GLY A 120 -17.37 -4.43 -10.72
N GLY A 121 -16.42 -4.21 -11.64
CA GLY A 121 -16.42 -4.81 -12.98
C GLY A 121 -16.30 -6.34 -12.96
N ASN A 122 -15.55 -6.90 -12.01
CA ASN A 122 -15.47 -8.35 -11.85
C ASN A 122 -16.72 -8.92 -11.17
N VAL A 123 -17.37 -8.16 -10.27
CA VAL A 123 -18.67 -8.53 -9.69
C VAL A 123 -19.75 -8.61 -10.76
N ILE A 124 -19.78 -7.67 -11.72
CA ILE A 124 -20.73 -7.78 -12.85
C ILE A 124 -20.40 -8.97 -13.75
N ASN A 125 -19.13 -9.36 -13.93
CA ASN A 125 -18.78 -10.59 -14.64
C ASN A 125 -19.37 -11.82 -13.94
N GLU A 126 -19.27 -11.89 -12.61
CA GLU A 126 -19.87 -12.98 -11.83
C GLU A 126 -21.42 -12.94 -11.86
N LEU A 127 -22.03 -11.76 -11.94
CA LEU A 127 -23.45 -11.64 -12.26
C LEU A 127 -23.78 -12.23 -13.63
N THR A 128 -22.97 -11.95 -14.65
CA THR A 128 -23.23 -12.46 -16.02
C THR A 128 -23.21 -13.99 -16.05
N ARG A 129 -22.31 -14.61 -15.29
CA ARG A 129 -22.24 -16.06 -15.09
C ARG A 129 -23.50 -16.59 -14.40
N GLU A 130 -23.90 -15.99 -13.29
CA GLU A 130 -25.11 -16.41 -12.58
C GLU A 130 -26.36 -16.24 -13.47
N ALA A 131 -26.46 -15.15 -14.23
CA ALA A 131 -27.55 -14.91 -15.17
C ALA A 131 -27.59 -15.93 -16.33
N ALA A 132 -26.44 -16.40 -16.80
CA ALA A 132 -26.35 -17.39 -17.87
C ALA A 132 -26.80 -18.80 -17.44
N HIS A 133 -26.60 -19.15 -16.16
CA HIS A 133 -26.81 -20.52 -15.67
C HIS A 133 -28.00 -20.68 -14.71
N SER A 134 -28.42 -19.61 -14.04
CA SER A 134 -29.52 -19.68 -13.07
C SER A 134 -30.86 -19.87 -13.76
N LYS A 135 -31.62 -20.88 -13.30
CA LYS A 135 -33.00 -21.10 -13.76
C LYS A 135 -33.95 -19.97 -13.34
N ALA A 136 -33.59 -19.20 -12.32
CA ALA A 136 -34.38 -18.07 -11.85
C ALA A 136 -34.23 -16.83 -12.74
N TRP A 137 -33.14 -16.73 -13.52
CA TRP A 137 -32.96 -15.65 -14.48
C TRP A 137 -33.88 -15.84 -15.69
N PRO A 138 -34.84 -14.94 -15.95
CA PRO A 138 -35.76 -15.10 -17.07
C PRO A 138 -35.02 -15.07 -18.41
N LYS A 139 -35.29 -16.04 -19.30
CA LYS A 139 -34.59 -16.16 -20.61
C LYS A 139 -34.74 -14.94 -21.52
N HIS A 140 -35.83 -14.19 -21.34
CA HIS A 140 -36.16 -12.97 -22.09
C HIS A 140 -35.58 -11.70 -21.45
N TRP A 141 -34.91 -11.81 -20.29
CA TRP A 141 -34.06 -10.74 -19.76
C TRP A 141 -32.69 -10.83 -20.42
N LYS A 142 -32.24 -9.71 -21.02
CA LYS A 142 -31.00 -9.67 -21.78
C LYS A 142 -30.09 -8.55 -21.32
N ILE A 143 -28.78 -8.82 -21.29
CA ILE A 143 -27.75 -7.80 -21.06
C ILE A 143 -27.43 -7.13 -22.40
N ARG A 144 -27.74 -5.84 -22.55
CA ARG A 144 -27.56 -5.07 -23.80
C ARG A 144 -26.32 -4.20 -23.79
N SER A 145 -25.78 -3.87 -22.62
CA SER A 145 -24.48 -3.21 -22.55
C SER A 145 -23.73 -3.50 -21.27
N ILE A 146 -22.41 -3.46 -21.35
CA ILE A 146 -21.51 -3.43 -20.21
C ILE A 146 -20.57 -2.25 -20.35
N THR A 147 -20.41 -1.48 -19.28
CA THR A 147 -19.42 -0.41 -19.16
C THR A 147 -18.47 -0.74 -18.03
N TYR A 148 -17.23 -1.03 -18.39
CA TYR A 148 -16.14 -1.20 -17.44
C TYR A 148 -15.45 0.14 -17.23
N LEU A 149 -15.26 0.51 -15.97
CA LEU A 149 -14.56 1.72 -15.57
C LEU A 149 -13.31 1.29 -14.79
N SER A 150 -12.12 1.34 -15.42
CA SER A 150 -10.86 0.92 -14.78
C SER A 150 -10.90 -0.51 -14.21
N THR A 151 -11.63 -1.43 -14.83
CA THR A 151 -11.74 -2.81 -14.35
C THR A 151 -10.48 -3.61 -14.70
N PRO A 152 -9.85 -4.28 -13.74
CA PRO A 152 -8.78 -5.22 -14.03
C PRO A 152 -9.36 -6.54 -14.58
N PHE A 153 -8.91 -6.97 -15.75
CA PHE A 153 -9.36 -8.22 -16.38
C PHE A 153 -8.35 -9.33 -16.16
N PHE A 154 -8.62 -10.17 -15.17
CA PHE A 154 -7.85 -11.36 -14.82
C PHE A 154 -7.80 -12.37 -15.97
N THR A 155 -6.69 -13.12 -16.09
CA THR A 155 -6.60 -14.19 -17.11
C THR A 155 -7.44 -15.40 -16.78
N GLN A 156 -7.66 -15.72 -15.50
CA GLN A 156 -8.39 -16.93 -15.08
C GLN A 156 -9.59 -16.64 -14.17
N LEU A 157 -9.48 -15.64 -13.28
CA LEU A 157 -10.53 -15.27 -12.36
C LEU A 157 -11.62 -14.45 -13.04
N HIS A 158 -12.85 -14.57 -12.57
CA HIS A 158 -13.98 -13.71 -12.96
C HIS A 158 -14.15 -13.48 -14.48
N PRO A 159 -14.08 -14.53 -15.33
CA PRO A 159 -14.31 -14.37 -16.76
C PRO A 159 -15.76 -13.92 -17.01
N VAL A 160 -15.94 -13.15 -18.08
CA VAL A 160 -17.26 -12.75 -18.57
C VAL A 160 -17.99 -13.97 -19.13
N ASP A 161 -19.24 -14.18 -18.74
CA ASP A 161 -20.12 -15.14 -19.39
C ASP A 161 -21.10 -14.41 -20.30
N THR A 162 -21.15 -14.81 -21.57
CA THR A 162 -21.96 -14.12 -22.59
C THR A 162 -23.33 -14.77 -22.82
N GLY A 163 -23.67 -15.84 -22.09
CA GLY A 163 -24.92 -16.61 -22.31
C GLY A 163 -26.21 -15.79 -22.10
N ALA A 164 -26.17 -14.75 -21.27
CA ALA A 164 -27.29 -13.85 -21.02
C ALA A 164 -27.29 -12.59 -21.91
N PHE A 165 -26.33 -12.45 -22.83
CA PHE A 165 -26.18 -11.23 -23.62
C PHE A 165 -27.23 -11.17 -24.72
N ASP A 166 -27.65 -9.95 -25.03
CA ASP A 166 -28.34 -9.66 -26.28
C ASP A 166 -27.38 -9.84 -27.45
N LYS A 167 -27.89 -10.28 -28.60
CA LYS A 167 -27.09 -10.45 -29.81
C LYS A 167 -26.44 -9.16 -30.29
N ASP A 168 -26.90 -7.98 -29.87
CA ASP A 168 -26.38 -6.65 -30.22
C ASP A 168 -25.66 -5.95 -29.04
N CYS A 169 -25.35 -6.70 -27.98
CA CYS A 169 -24.69 -6.18 -26.78
C CYS A 169 -23.40 -5.41 -27.10
N ARG A 170 -23.22 -4.25 -26.44
CA ARG A 170 -22.06 -3.35 -26.55
C ARG A 170 -21.22 -3.36 -25.29
N ILE A 171 -19.90 -3.42 -25.45
CA ILE A 171 -18.96 -3.48 -24.33
C ILE A 171 -18.06 -2.25 -24.40
N LEU A 172 -18.20 -1.36 -23.43
CA LEU A 172 -17.44 -0.12 -23.31
C LEU A 172 -16.35 -0.35 -22.25
N ASN A 173 -15.10 -0.06 -22.58
CA ASN A 173 -13.99 -0.18 -21.64
C ASN A 173 -13.32 1.18 -21.47
N VAL A 174 -13.66 1.86 -20.38
CA VAL A 174 -13.15 3.19 -20.03
C VAL A 174 -11.96 3.02 -19.09
N PHE A 175 -10.77 3.48 -19.49
CA PHE A 175 -9.55 3.28 -18.70
C PHE A 175 -8.66 4.52 -18.71
N CYS A 176 -7.87 4.66 -17.65
CA CYS A 176 -6.77 5.62 -17.58
C CYS A 176 -5.45 4.85 -17.57
N ARG A 177 -4.54 5.11 -18.52
CA ARG A 177 -3.24 4.44 -18.59
C ARG A 177 -2.36 4.61 -17.34
N TYR A 178 -2.61 5.65 -16.53
CA TYR A 178 -1.90 5.94 -15.28
C TYR A 178 -2.43 5.17 -14.07
N ASP A 179 -3.50 4.39 -14.26
CA ASP A 179 -4.11 3.56 -13.25
C ASP A 179 -3.20 2.38 -12.87
N LEU A 180 -2.49 2.52 -11.76
CA LEU A 180 -1.60 1.47 -11.25
C LEU A 180 -2.39 0.28 -10.67
N THR A 181 -3.61 0.53 -10.19
CA THR A 181 -4.46 -0.51 -9.61
C THR A 181 -4.88 -1.51 -10.67
N GLN A 182 -5.41 -1.01 -11.79
CA GLN A 182 -5.89 -1.84 -12.90
C GLN A 182 -4.76 -2.63 -13.57
N ARG A 183 -3.53 -2.12 -13.58
CA ARG A 183 -2.43 -2.68 -14.37
C ARG A 183 -1.51 -3.64 -13.62
N VAL A 184 -1.39 -3.50 -12.29
CA VAL A 184 -0.36 -4.18 -11.48
C VAL A 184 -0.93 -4.67 -10.17
N ILE A 185 -1.49 -3.76 -9.34
CA ILE A 185 -1.87 -4.13 -7.95
C ILE A 185 -2.95 -5.21 -7.94
N ALA A 186 -3.89 -5.17 -8.89
CA ALA A 186 -4.97 -6.14 -8.98
C ALA A 186 -4.51 -7.58 -9.30
N ASP A 187 -3.31 -7.77 -9.87
CA ASP A 187 -2.75 -9.09 -10.16
C ASP A 187 -2.62 -9.95 -8.91
N PHE A 188 -2.46 -9.28 -7.77
CA PHE A 188 -2.33 -9.87 -6.46
C PHE A 188 -3.69 -9.81 -5.77
N SER A 189 -4.38 -10.95 -5.70
CA SER A 189 -5.53 -11.11 -4.80
C SER A 189 -5.00 -11.18 -3.36
N LEU A 190 -4.97 -10.01 -2.72
CA LEU A 190 -4.53 -9.80 -1.35
C LEU A 190 -5.73 -9.64 -0.43
N GLU A 191 -5.62 -10.20 0.76
CA GLU A 191 -6.58 -9.97 1.83
C GLU A 191 -6.31 -8.60 2.50
N PRO A 192 -7.32 -7.73 2.74
CA PRO A 192 -7.12 -6.35 3.20
C PRO A 192 -6.28 -6.26 4.49
N MET A 193 -5.11 -5.62 4.44
CA MET A 193 -4.21 -5.57 5.59
C MET A 193 -4.43 -4.38 6.51
N THR A 194 -5.03 -3.28 6.06
CA THR A 194 -5.06 -2.05 6.86
C THR A 194 -5.81 -2.18 8.18
N ASN A 195 -6.98 -2.84 8.17
CA ASN A 195 -7.73 -3.07 9.41
C ASN A 195 -6.92 -3.92 10.38
N VAL A 196 -6.23 -4.94 9.84
CA VAL A 196 -5.32 -5.78 10.59
C VAL A 196 -4.20 -4.93 11.19
N LEU A 197 -3.52 -4.12 10.39
CA LEU A 197 -2.38 -3.30 10.81
C LEU A 197 -2.79 -2.24 11.83
N LYS A 198 -3.95 -1.60 11.66
CA LYS A 198 -4.47 -0.61 12.60
C LYS A 198 -4.85 -1.24 13.93
N LEU A 199 -5.58 -2.35 13.93
CA LEU A 199 -5.90 -3.10 15.15
C LEU A 199 -4.64 -3.70 15.81
N ALA A 200 -3.67 -4.10 15.00
CA ALA A 200 -2.38 -4.55 15.46
C ALA A 200 -1.52 -3.41 16.04
N GLY A 201 -1.86 -2.15 15.78
CA GLY A 201 -1.22 -0.97 16.36
C GLY A 201 -0.02 -0.45 15.55
N VAL A 202 -0.04 -0.59 14.22
CA VAL A 202 1.02 -0.07 13.33
C VAL A 202 1.26 1.45 13.50
N ASP A 203 0.22 2.20 13.90
CA ASP A 203 0.33 3.63 14.18
C ASP A 203 1.32 3.91 15.32
N GLN A 204 1.36 3.02 16.33
CA GLN A 204 2.32 3.13 17.43
C GLN A 204 3.75 2.91 16.92
N LEU A 205 3.96 1.89 16.11
CA LEU A 205 5.25 1.63 15.48
C LEU A 205 5.70 2.81 14.62
N THR A 206 4.79 3.35 13.79
CA THR A 206 5.07 4.49 12.92
C THR A 206 5.46 5.73 13.74
N CYS A 207 4.72 6.02 14.81
CA CYS A 207 5.06 7.11 15.74
C CYS A 207 6.44 6.92 16.36
N LYS A 208 6.76 5.70 16.85
CA LYS A 208 8.06 5.39 17.46
C LYS A 208 9.22 5.49 16.46
N LEU A 209 9.02 5.05 15.22
CA LEU A 209 10.00 5.24 14.14
C LEU A 209 10.21 6.71 13.80
N GLN A 210 9.15 7.52 13.81
CA GLN A 210 9.25 8.96 13.61
C GLN A 210 10.00 9.64 14.78
N CYS A 211 9.73 9.24 16.03
CA CYS A 211 10.50 9.70 17.19
C CYS A 211 11.97 9.31 17.13
N LEU A 212 12.27 8.11 16.64
CA LEU A 212 13.64 7.65 16.44
C LEU A 212 14.35 8.50 15.39
N THR A 213 13.75 8.67 14.23
CA THR A 213 14.33 9.44 13.10
C THR A 213 14.50 10.93 13.42
N ASN A 214 13.53 11.56 14.06
CA ASN A 214 13.67 12.94 14.54
C ASN A 214 14.72 13.07 15.66
N GLY A 215 14.94 12.00 16.42
CA GLY A 215 15.98 11.91 17.46
C GLY A 215 17.38 11.63 16.94
N LEU A 216 17.52 11.15 15.72
CA LEU A 216 18.80 10.83 15.06
C LEU A 216 19.53 12.07 14.53
N GLY A 217 19.15 13.28 14.97
CA GLY A 217 19.90 14.50 14.71
C GLY A 217 21.28 14.44 15.37
N PHE A 218 22.20 13.71 14.76
CA PHE A 218 23.60 13.64 15.17
C PHE A 218 24.21 15.02 14.95
N ASP A 219 24.39 15.75 16.03
CA ASP A 219 25.02 17.06 15.97
C ASP A 219 26.52 16.86 15.76
N ARG A 220 26.91 16.88 14.47
CA ARG A 220 28.30 16.74 14.04
C ARG A 220 29.23 17.73 14.75
N GLN A 221 28.77 18.96 15.00
CA GLN A 221 29.58 19.97 15.70
C GLN A 221 29.81 19.58 17.16
N HIS A 222 28.80 19.05 17.84
CA HIS A 222 28.95 18.54 19.20
C HIS A 222 29.84 17.29 19.26
N PHE A 223 29.72 16.38 18.31
CA PHE A 223 30.62 15.22 18.25
C PHE A 223 32.07 15.63 17.94
N GLU A 224 32.29 16.54 17.00
CA GLU A 224 33.63 17.09 16.75
C GLU A 224 34.19 17.81 17.99
N SER A 225 33.34 18.57 18.71
CA SER A 225 33.70 19.22 19.98
C SER A 225 34.01 18.23 21.09
N LEU A 226 33.34 17.08 21.13
CA LEU A 226 33.61 15.97 22.05
C LEU A 226 35.00 15.37 21.77
N ILE A 227 35.29 14.98 20.52
CA ILE A 227 36.58 14.39 20.15
C ILE A 227 37.73 15.37 20.39
N LYS A 228 37.53 16.67 20.12
CA LYS A 228 38.52 17.72 20.40
C LYS A 228 38.74 18.01 21.89
N SER A 229 37.88 17.50 22.78
CA SER A 229 38.00 17.70 24.24
C SER A 229 38.89 16.68 24.95
N VAL A 230 39.44 15.71 24.19
CA VAL A 230 40.28 14.65 24.75
C VAL A 230 41.53 15.24 25.38
N SER A 231 41.78 14.88 26.63
CA SER A 231 42.98 15.25 27.38
C SER A 231 43.64 14.00 27.96
N VAL A 232 44.96 14.01 28.10
CA VAL A 232 45.67 12.93 28.80
C VAL A 232 45.51 13.16 30.30
N LYS A 233 45.06 12.14 31.04
CA LYS A 233 45.01 12.15 32.50
C LYS A 233 45.69 10.90 33.06
N ASP A 234 46.45 11.09 34.13
CA ASP A 234 46.91 9.98 34.95
C ASP A 234 45.76 9.48 35.83
N MET A 235 45.48 8.19 35.75
CA MET A 235 44.38 7.54 36.44
C MET A 235 44.82 6.80 37.71
N ASP A 236 46.14 6.65 37.92
CA ASP A 236 46.69 5.99 39.09
C ASP A 236 47.11 7.05 40.14
N PRO A 237 46.53 7.05 41.35
CA PRO A 237 46.93 7.95 42.44
C PRO A 237 48.26 7.54 43.10
N SER A 238 48.87 6.42 42.70
CA SER A 238 50.17 5.96 43.17
C SER A 238 51.33 6.50 42.32
N TRP A 239 52.53 5.92 42.45
CA TRP A 239 53.76 6.39 41.81
C TRP A 239 53.94 5.76 40.43
N LYS A 240 52.99 4.92 40.01
CA LYS A 240 52.93 4.32 38.68
C LYS A 240 52.15 5.25 37.78
N ILE A 241 52.64 5.45 36.57
CA ILE A 241 52.02 6.33 35.57
C ILE A 241 50.98 5.51 34.78
N ASP A 242 49.69 5.84 34.88
CA ASP A 242 48.60 5.26 34.06
C ASP A 242 47.91 6.35 33.22
N LEU A 243 48.57 6.73 32.12
CA LEU A 243 48.06 7.76 31.22
C LEU A 243 46.93 7.23 30.34
N THR A 244 45.74 7.78 30.54
CA THR A 244 44.54 7.48 29.75
C THR A 244 44.04 8.74 29.02
N LEU A 245 43.60 8.58 27.77
CA LEU A 245 42.91 9.63 27.02
C LEU A 245 41.47 9.76 27.52
N MET A 246 41.15 10.89 28.14
CA MET A 246 39.87 11.16 28.79
C MET A 246 39.11 12.25 28.05
N LEU A 247 37.83 12.00 27.79
CA LEU A 247 36.91 13.05 27.35
C LEU A 247 36.64 14.03 28.49
N ASP A 248 36.34 15.28 28.14
CA ASP A 248 35.78 16.24 29.09
C ASP A 248 34.53 15.66 29.77
N LYS A 249 34.39 15.90 31.08
CA LYS A 249 33.33 15.28 31.89
C LYS A 249 31.94 15.71 31.43
N ASP A 250 31.74 17.00 31.16
CA ASP A 250 30.42 17.52 30.79
C ASP A 250 30.05 17.07 29.39
N LYS A 251 31.00 17.11 28.45
CA LYS A 251 30.80 16.61 27.09
C LYS A 251 30.59 15.10 27.04
N GLY A 252 31.34 14.34 27.83
CA GLY A 252 31.19 12.89 27.97
C GLY A 252 29.81 12.53 28.54
N THR A 253 29.40 13.21 29.61
CA THR A 253 28.06 13.05 30.23
C THR A 253 26.96 13.32 29.21
N TRP A 254 27.08 14.41 28.46
CA TRP A 254 26.14 14.74 27.39
C TRP A 254 26.08 13.66 26.30
N PHE A 255 27.24 13.19 25.81
CA PHE A 255 27.32 12.19 24.75
C PHE A 255 26.70 10.86 25.16
N TYR A 256 27.12 10.32 26.31
CA TYR A 256 26.58 9.07 26.83
C TYR A 256 25.07 9.19 27.12
N GLY A 257 24.62 10.33 27.66
CA GLY A 257 23.19 10.61 27.85
C GLY A 257 22.41 10.67 26.52
N ALA A 258 22.98 11.25 25.47
CA ALA A 258 22.36 11.31 24.14
C ALA A 258 22.26 9.92 23.50
N VAL A 259 23.33 9.11 23.57
CA VAL A 259 23.31 7.73 23.08
C VAL A 259 22.28 6.90 23.86
N LEU A 260 22.23 6.99 25.19
CA LEU A 260 21.23 6.27 25.98
C LEU A 260 19.78 6.64 25.60
N ARG A 261 19.49 7.91 25.34
CA ARG A 261 18.16 8.32 24.81
C ARG A 261 17.87 7.68 23.46
N LEU A 262 18.85 7.59 22.56
CA LEU A 262 18.70 6.93 21.27
C LEU A 262 18.46 5.42 21.42
N LEU A 263 19.25 4.74 22.26
CA LEU A 263 19.09 3.30 22.53
C LEU A 263 17.72 3.00 23.15
N GLY A 264 17.26 3.86 24.07
CA GLY A 264 15.91 3.77 24.64
C GLY A 264 14.82 3.84 23.56
N ARG A 265 14.88 4.82 22.65
CA ARG A 265 13.94 4.95 21.52
C ARG A 265 14.00 3.75 20.58
N LEU A 266 15.18 3.21 20.31
CA LEU A 266 15.34 2.03 19.47
C LEU A 266 14.74 0.78 20.13
N ASN A 267 14.92 0.63 21.44
CA ASN A 267 14.29 -0.45 22.20
C ASN A 267 12.76 -0.36 22.14
N GLU A 268 12.18 0.85 22.24
CA GLU A 268 10.75 1.05 22.08
C GLU A 268 10.24 0.61 20.69
N VAL A 269 11.01 0.86 19.62
CA VAL A 269 10.70 0.36 18.27
C VAL A 269 10.71 -1.16 18.22
N PHE A 270 11.72 -1.82 18.79
CA PHE A 270 11.77 -3.29 18.81
C PHE A 270 10.63 -3.91 19.63
N VAL A 271 10.26 -3.30 20.77
CA VAL A 271 9.11 -3.73 21.56
C VAL A 271 7.81 -3.59 20.77
N ALA A 272 7.61 -2.45 20.09
CA ALA A 272 6.44 -2.23 19.24
C ALA A 272 6.37 -3.24 18.08
N LEU A 273 7.51 -3.57 17.46
CA LEU A 273 7.60 -4.60 16.42
C LEU A 273 7.23 -5.99 16.94
N GLN A 274 7.70 -6.39 18.12
CA GLN A 274 7.32 -7.67 18.73
C GLN A 274 5.82 -7.74 19.04
N GLN A 275 5.25 -6.65 19.56
CA GLN A 275 3.81 -6.57 19.80
C GLN A 275 3.01 -6.69 18.51
N LEU A 276 3.46 -6.02 17.44
CA LEU A 276 2.86 -6.14 16.11
C LEU A 276 2.92 -7.59 15.61
N VAL A 277 4.11 -8.22 15.62
CA VAL A 277 4.30 -9.62 15.22
C VAL A 277 3.38 -10.55 16.02
N ASN A 278 3.27 -10.35 17.34
CA ASN A 278 2.38 -11.15 18.19
C ASN A 278 0.92 -11.03 17.79
N LYS A 279 0.42 -9.81 17.55
CA LYS A 279 -0.97 -9.62 17.15
C LYS A 279 -1.27 -10.16 15.76
N LEU A 280 -0.35 -9.97 14.80
CA LEU A 280 -0.49 -10.55 13.46
C LEU A 280 -0.49 -12.08 13.50
N ASN A 281 0.21 -12.68 14.47
CA ASN A 281 0.31 -14.12 14.62
C ASN A 281 -0.83 -14.76 15.40
N VAL A 282 -1.37 -14.14 16.44
CA VAL A 282 -2.52 -14.67 17.20
C VAL A 282 -3.80 -14.60 16.37
N GLY A 283 -3.87 -13.65 15.44
CA GLY A 283 -5.04 -13.39 14.63
C GLY A 283 -6.00 -12.40 15.29
N LEU A 284 -6.89 -11.84 14.48
CA LEU A 284 -7.80 -10.78 14.85
C LEU A 284 -9.21 -11.12 14.33
N ASP A 285 -10.23 -10.72 15.09
CA ASP A 285 -11.62 -10.86 14.67
C ASP A 285 -12.09 -9.59 13.94
N PHE A 286 -12.71 -9.78 12.78
CA PHE A 286 -13.20 -8.70 11.94
C PHE A 286 -14.70 -8.81 11.75
N PRO A 287 -15.46 -7.71 11.92
CA PRO A 287 -16.87 -7.71 11.57
C PRO A 287 -17.03 -7.82 10.05
N VAL A 288 -17.76 -8.84 9.61
CA VAL A 288 -18.14 -9.02 8.21
C VAL A 288 -19.67 -9.05 8.07
N PRO A 289 -20.22 -8.69 6.89
CA PRO A 289 -21.65 -8.86 6.63
C PRO A 289 -22.08 -10.33 6.79
N LYS A 290 -23.32 -10.56 7.26
CA LYS A 290 -23.87 -11.91 7.48
C LYS A 290 -23.97 -12.73 6.19
N GLU A 291 -24.02 -12.03 5.06
CA GLU A 291 -24.06 -12.59 3.71
C GLU A 291 -22.70 -13.21 3.31
N LEU A 292 -21.59 -12.77 3.93
CA LEU A 292 -20.26 -13.38 3.73
C LEU A 292 -19.97 -14.44 4.79
N ASP A 293 -20.32 -14.19 6.05
CA ASP A 293 -20.20 -15.17 7.13
C ASP A 293 -21.41 -15.05 8.07
N PRO A 294 -22.20 -16.12 8.29
CA PRO A 294 -23.38 -16.09 9.15
C PRO A 294 -23.13 -15.60 10.58
N SER A 295 -21.92 -15.80 11.11
CA SER A 295 -21.53 -15.35 12.46
C SER A 295 -21.38 -13.82 12.56
N GLY A 296 -21.26 -13.13 11.42
CA GLY A 296 -20.99 -11.69 11.34
C GLY A 296 -19.56 -11.31 11.72
N LYS A 297 -18.67 -12.30 11.93
CA LYS A 297 -17.25 -12.09 12.20
C LYS A 297 -16.38 -13.12 11.49
N VAL A 298 -15.18 -12.73 11.08
CA VAL A 298 -14.16 -13.66 10.58
C VAL A 298 -12.90 -13.48 11.42
N HIS A 299 -12.37 -14.60 11.91
CA HIS A 299 -11.07 -14.64 12.54
C HIS A 299 -9.98 -14.79 11.47
N ARG A 300 -8.98 -13.91 11.47
CA ARG A 300 -7.86 -13.97 10.51
C ARG A 300 -6.52 -13.87 11.21
N GLN A 301 -5.72 -14.92 11.03
CA GLN A 301 -4.29 -14.95 11.31
C GLN A 301 -3.53 -14.41 10.08
N VAL A 302 -2.75 -13.35 10.26
CA VAL A 302 -1.99 -12.71 9.17
C VAL A 302 -0.57 -13.24 9.07
N MET A 303 -0.02 -13.80 10.14
CA MET A 303 1.33 -14.35 10.14
C MET A 303 1.30 -15.75 10.75
N SER A 304 1.85 -16.73 10.03
CA SER A 304 1.97 -18.10 10.54
C SER A 304 2.87 -18.15 11.78
N ALA A 305 2.68 -19.17 12.63
CA ALA A 305 3.53 -19.38 13.80
C ALA A 305 5.03 -19.55 13.44
N PRO A 306 5.41 -20.31 12.39
CA PRO A 306 6.81 -20.39 11.96
C PRO A 306 7.39 -19.03 11.56
N LEU A 307 6.69 -18.24 10.76
CA LEU A 307 7.18 -16.93 10.32
C LEU A 307 7.30 -15.95 11.51
N ALA A 308 6.31 -15.95 12.40
CA ALA A 308 6.35 -15.15 13.63
C ALA A 308 7.53 -15.54 14.53
N ALA A 309 7.83 -16.83 14.65
CA ALA A 309 8.99 -17.31 15.41
C ALA A 309 10.31 -16.80 14.79
N GLN A 310 10.44 -16.78 13.46
CA GLN A 310 11.62 -16.23 12.79
C GLN A 310 11.78 -14.72 13.04
N PHE A 311 10.70 -13.93 12.91
CA PHE A 311 10.71 -12.51 13.25
C PHE A 311 11.14 -12.27 14.71
N ARG A 312 10.54 -13.02 15.65
CA ARG A 312 10.88 -12.91 17.08
C ARG A 312 12.33 -13.30 17.35
N ALA A 313 12.86 -14.32 16.70
CA ALA A 313 14.24 -14.75 16.89
C ALA A 313 15.23 -13.64 16.50
N GLU A 314 15.03 -12.99 15.35
CA GLU A 314 15.88 -11.86 14.92
C GLU A 314 15.71 -10.66 15.86
N LEU A 315 14.48 -10.30 16.24
CA LEU A 315 14.24 -9.18 17.15
C LEU A 315 14.82 -9.43 18.55
N ASN A 316 14.71 -10.65 19.08
CA ASN A 316 15.26 -11.03 20.38
C ASN A 316 16.79 -10.95 20.38
N LYS A 317 17.43 -11.37 19.28
CA LYS A 317 18.87 -11.25 19.11
C LYS A 317 19.31 -9.79 19.15
N LEU A 318 18.64 -8.92 18.40
CA LEU A 318 18.95 -7.48 18.37
C LEU A 318 18.70 -6.81 19.72
N GLN A 319 17.59 -7.11 20.38
CA GLN A 319 17.28 -6.57 21.71
C GLN A 319 18.27 -7.05 22.78
N GLY A 320 18.71 -8.30 22.72
CA GLY A 320 19.72 -8.84 23.64
C GLY A 320 21.02 -8.05 23.57
N GLY A 321 21.49 -7.78 22.34
CA GLY A 321 22.65 -6.92 22.10
C GLY A 321 22.43 -5.48 22.56
N LEU A 322 21.28 -4.90 22.22
CA LEU A 322 20.93 -3.52 22.58
C LEU A 322 20.94 -3.31 24.11
N LYS A 323 20.41 -4.26 24.88
CA LYS A 323 20.40 -4.21 26.35
C LYS A 323 21.81 -4.25 26.94
N LYS A 324 22.73 -5.03 26.37
CA LYS A 324 24.14 -5.04 26.79
C LYS A 324 24.80 -3.69 26.53
N MET A 325 24.60 -3.13 25.33
CA MET A 325 25.06 -1.80 24.97
C MET A 325 24.52 -0.73 25.92
N GLU A 326 23.22 -0.75 26.21
CA GLU A 326 22.59 0.19 27.13
C GLU A 326 23.17 0.06 28.55
N ALA A 327 23.41 -1.16 29.05
CA ALA A 327 24.01 -1.40 30.35
C ALA A 327 25.46 -0.88 30.45
N ALA A 328 26.26 -1.08 29.40
CA ALA A 328 27.63 -0.56 29.33
C ALA A 328 27.64 0.99 29.36
N PHE A 329 26.81 1.62 28.54
CA PHE A 329 26.67 3.08 28.51
C PHE A 329 26.16 3.64 29.86
N LYS A 330 25.20 2.98 30.51
CA LYS A 330 24.72 3.36 31.86
C LYS A 330 25.81 3.26 32.91
N THR A 331 26.57 2.16 32.90
CA THR A 331 27.69 1.95 33.83
C THR A 331 28.75 3.03 33.64
N ARG A 332 29.09 3.34 32.39
CA ARG A 332 30.05 4.40 32.07
C ARG A 332 29.57 5.77 32.52
N LEU A 333 28.32 6.11 32.24
CA LEU A 333 27.72 7.38 32.67
C LEU A 333 27.74 7.52 34.20
N ALA A 334 27.40 6.46 34.93
CA ALA A 334 27.43 6.44 36.40
C ALA A 334 28.85 6.59 36.98
N SER A 335 29.88 6.11 36.28
CA SER A 335 31.28 6.26 36.71
C SER A 335 31.78 7.70 36.68
N GLY A 336 31.17 8.57 35.86
CA GLY A 336 31.62 9.94 35.62
C GLY A 336 33.00 10.05 34.94
N GLN A 337 33.55 8.94 34.48
CA GLN A 337 34.85 8.83 33.82
C GLN A 337 34.65 8.35 32.39
N PHE A 338 35.20 9.06 31.41
CA PHE A 338 34.94 8.80 29.99
C PHE A 338 36.23 8.57 29.19
N PRO A 339 36.90 7.41 29.36
CA PRO A 339 38.05 7.08 28.53
C PRO A 339 37.63 6.97 27.07
N LEU A 340 38.32 7.67 26.17
CA LEU A 340 38.00 7.69 24.74
C LEU A 340 37.91 6.29 24.14
N MET A 341 38.89 5.43 24.47
CA MET A 341 38.95 4.07 23.93
C MET A 341 37.82 3.17 24.44
N LYS A 342 37.28 3.44 25.63
CA LYS A 342 36.18 2.67 26.21
C LYS A 342 34.83 2.94 25.53
N VAL A 343 34.69 4.04 24.80
CA VAL A 343 33.51 4.27 23.95
C VAL A 343 33.31 3.12 22.98
N PHE A 344 34.38 2.62 22.36
CA PHE A 344 34.30 1.53 21.39
C PHE A 344 33.97 0.18 22.03
N ASP A 345 34.47 -0.07 23.24
CA ASP A 345 34.08 -1.23 24.04
C ASP A 345 32.58 -1.17 24.38
N ASP A 346 32.10 0.00 24.81
CA ASP A 346 30.71 0.22 25.22
C ASP A 346 29.73 0.11 24.04
N LEU A 347 30.19 0.26 22.78
CA LEU A 347 29.36 0.10 21.57
C LEU A 347 28.89 -1.35 21.33
N HIS A 348 29.47 -2.35 22.02
CA HIS A 348 29.10 -3.75 21.88
C HIS A 348 29.01 -4.20 20.40
N VAL A 349 30.07 -3.90 19.63
CA VAL A 349 30.19 -4.16 18.18
C VAL A 349 29.71 -5.56 17.80
N VAL A 350 30.17 -6.59 18.51
CA VAL A 350 29.85 -8.00 18.23
C VAL A 350 28.43 -8.37 18.67
N ASP A 351 27.99 -7.89 19.83
CA ASP A 351 26.72 -8.30 20.43
C ASP A 351 25.50 -7.61 19.80
N PHE A 352 25.67 -6.39 19.27
CA PHE A 352 24.56 -5.57 18.77
C PHE A 352 24.75 -5.09 17.34
N LEU A 353 25.80 -4.32 17.08
CA LEU A 353 25.93 -3.62 15.80
C LEU A 353 26.16 -4.59 14.63
N GLU A 354 26.97 -5.63 14.80
CA GLU A 354 27.14 -6.67 13.77
C GLU A 354 25.84 -7.43 13.48
N PRO A 355 25.08 -7.92 14.48
CA PRO A 355 23.74 -8.45 14.27
C PRO A 355 22.80 -7.47 13.56
N LEU A 356 22.82 -6.19 13.90
CA LEU A 356 21.99 -5.17 13.26
C LEU A 356 22.35 -5.01 11.78
N VAL A 357 23.63 -4.81 11.47
CA VAL A 357 24.14 -4.68 10.09
C VAL A 357 23.80 -5.93 9.28
N LYS A 358 23.99 -7.13 9.86
CA LYS A 358 23.60 -8.38 9.21
C LYS A 358 22.10 -8.43 8.95
N PHE A 359 21.26 -8.05 9.91
CA PHE A 359 19.81 -8.10 9.78
C PHE A 359 19.29 -7.21 8.64
N ILE A 360 19.81 -5.98 8.53
CA ILE A 360 19.43 -5.02 7.47
C ILE A 360 20.16 -5.25 6.15
N SER A 361 21.17 -6.12 6.11
CA SER A 361 21.96 -6.38 4.91
C SER A 361 21.08 -6.88 3.76
N VAL A 362 21.48 -6.52 2.55
CA VAL A 362 20.86 -6.99 1.31
C VAL A 362 21.93 -7.25 0.26
N ASP A 363 21.84 -8.38 -0.42
CA ASP A 363 22.67 -8.71 -1.57
C ASP A 363 22.06 -8.11 -2.84
N ARG A 364 22.83 -7.29 -3.56
CA ARG A 364 22.38 -6.57 -4.76
C ARG A 364 21.91 -7.49 -5.89
N LYS A 365 22.54 -8.65 -6.07
CA LYS A 365 22.26 -9.54 -7.21
C LYS A 365 21.01 -10.37 -6.99
N THR A 366 20.86 -10.91 -5.78
CA THR A 366 19.79 -11.84 -5.40
C THR A 366 18.65 -11.16 -4.66
N LEU A 367 18.84 -9.91 -4.23
CA LEU A 367 17.92 -9.13 -3.39
C LEU A 367 17.62 -9.80 -2.05
N GLN A 368 18.43 -10.77 -1.62
CA GLN A 368 18.23 -11.50 -0.38
C GLN A 368 18.86 -10.77 0.79
N GLY A 369 18.25 -10.93 1.95
CA GLY A 369 18.72 -10.38 3.22
C GLY A 369 17.80 -10.85 4.34
N PRO A 370 18.25 -10.93 5.61
CA PRO A 370 17.40 -11.45 6.69
C PRO A 370 16.06 -10.71 6.79
N LEU A 371 16.07 -9.37 6.81
CA LEU A 371 14.85 -8.57 6.81
C LEU A 371 13.99 -8.82 5.56
N TRP A 372 14.58 -8.76 4.36
CA TRP A 372 13.84 -8.91 3.11
C TRP A 372 13.29 -10.32 2.89
N ASN A 373 13.95 -11.34 3.44
CA ASN A 373 13.45 -12.71 3.47
C ASN A 373 12.20 -12.84 4.33
N LEU A 374 12.13 -12.12 5.45
CA LEU A 374 10.95 -12.10 6.30
C LEU A 374 9.80 -11.29 5.67
N VAL A 375 10.11 -10.12 5.09
CA VAL A 375 9.11 -9.26 4.41
C VAL A 375 8.46 -9.98 3.24
N VAL A 376 9.25 -10.64 2.37
CA VAL A 376 8.70 -11.34 1.20
C VAL A 376 7.92 -12.61 1.61
N GLN A 377 8.33 -13.29 2.68
CA GLN A 377 7.56 -14.42 3.23
C GLN A 377 6.20 -13.94 3.76
N LEU A 378 6.16 -12.81 4.47
CA LEU A 378 4.91 -12.21 4.91
C LEU A 378 4.01 -11.86 3.72
N LEU A 379 4.56 -11.24 2.66
CA LEU A 379 3.80 -10.96 1.43
C LEU A 379 3.21 -12.24 0.83
N ARG A 380 4.01 -13.32 0.73
CA ARG A 380 3.54 -14.61 0.21
C ARG A 380 2.41 -15.21 1.04
N GLU A 381 2.46 -15.12 2.37
CA GLU A 381 1.36 -15.57 3.23
C GLU A 381 0.09 -14.74 3.05
N GLN A 382 0.20 -13.49 2.56
CA GLN A 382 -0.96 -12.62 2.26
C GLN A 382 -1.47 -12.73 0.82
N MET A 383 -0.69 -13.33 -0.08
CA MET A 383 -1.09 -13.56 -1.46
C MET A 383 -1.95 -14.81 -1.56
N PHE A 384 -3.27 -14.62 -1.70
CA PHE A 384 -4.19 -15.74 -1.91
C PHE A 384 -4.03 -16.33 -3.31
N LYS A 385 -4.04 -15.47 -4.33
CA LYS A 385 -3.83 -15.87 -5.73
C LYS A 385 -3.11 -14.75 -6.47
N PHE A 386 -2.20 -15.16 -7.35
CA PHE A 386 -1.64 -14.31 -8.39
C PHE A 386 -2.28 -14.68 -9.73
N ASP A 387 -2.80 -13.69 -10.44
CA ASP A 387 -3.44 -13.85 -11.74
C ASP A 387 -3.31 -12.53 -12.51
N ASN A 388 -2.42 -12.49 -13.50
CA ASN A 388 -2.15 -11.28 -14.26
C ASN A 388 -3.45 -10.65 -14.77
N THR A 389 -3.49 -9.33 -14.73
CA THR A 389 -4.61 -8.56 -15.23
C THR A 389 -4.24 -7.83 -16.52
N SER A 390 -5.26 -7.44 -17.25
CA SER A 390 -5.14 -6.57 -18.41
C SER A 390 -6.11 -5.40 -18.28
N ALA A 391 -5.80 -4.30 -18.96
CA ALA A 391 -6.64 -3.11 -18.95
C ALA A 391 -7.86 -3.21 -19.90
N VAL A 392 -7.94 -4.28 -20.71
CA VAL A 392 -9.00 -4.52 -21.71
C VAL A 392 -9.54 -5.96 -21.58
N PRO A 393 -10.83 -6.22 -21.85
CA PRO A 393 -11.42 -7.57 -21.67
C PRO A 393 -11.16 -8.54 -22.84
N ASP A 394 -10.22 -8.24 -23.72
CA ASP A 394 -10.03 -8.93 -25.00
C ASP A 394 -9.74 -10.43 -24.82
N ALA A 395 -8.88 -10.79 -23.88
CA ALA A 395 -8.52 -12.17 -23.58
C ALA A 395 -9.73 -12.98 -23.08
N GLN A 396 -10.60 -12.36 -22.27
CA GLN A 396 -11.80 -13.01 -21.73
C GLN A 396 -12.89 -13.21 -22.80
N LEU A 397 -12.91 -12.37 -23.83
CA LEU A 397 -13.96 -12.36 -24.86
C LEU A 397 -13.51 -12.90 -26.22
N ARG A 398 -12.23 -13.23 -26.39
CA ARG A 398 -11.59 -13.58 -27.68
C ARG A 398 -12.35 -14.61 -28.51
N ASN A 399 -12.94 -15.60 -27.85
CA ASN A 399 -13.65 -16.71 -28.50
C ASN A 399 -15.18 -16.51 -28.52
N THR A 400 -15.65 -15.26 -28.39
CA THR A 400 -17.07 -14.92 -28.39
C THR A 400 -17.41 -13.98 -29.56
N PRO A 401 -18.68 -13.92 -30.01
CA PRO A 401 -19.11 -12.95 -31.03
C PRO A 401 -18.95 -11.48 -30.60
N PHE A 402 -18.64 -11.23 -29.33
CA PHE A 402 -18.54 -9.89 -28.74
C PHE A 402 -17.12 -9.34 -28.73
N ALA A 403 -16.10 -10.14 -29.10
CA ALA A 403 -14.71 -9.68 -29.16
C ALA A 403 -14.54 -8.41 -30.02
N SER A 404 -15.22 -8.34 -31.16
CA SER A 404 -15.19 -7.19 -32.08
C SER A 404 -16.05 -5.99 -31.64
N ARG A 405 -16.70 -6.08 -30.47
CA ARG A 405 -17.63 -5.08 -29.95
C ARG A 405 -17.14 -4.38 -28.70
N ILE A 406 -15.92 -4.69 -28.29
CA ILE A 406 -15.20 -3.96 -27.26
C ILE A 406 -14.83 -2.60 -27.85
N VAL A 407 -15.31 -1.53 -27.21
CA VAL A 407 -14.99 -0.15 -27.55
C VAL A 407 -14.08 0.39 -26.45
N PRO A 408 -12.75 0.44 -26.67
CA PRO A 408 -11.83 1.03 -25.71
C PRO A 408 -11.95 2.56 -25.73
N LEU A 409 -12.04 3.16 -24.56
CA LEU A 409 -12.07 4.61 -24.35
C LEU A 409 -10.93 5.00 -23.40
N ASP A 410 -9.84 5.51 -23.96
CA ASP A 410 -8.73 6.07 -23.20
C ASP A 410 -9.11 7.48 -22.73
N ILE A 411 -9.23 7.65 -21.42
CA ILE A 411 -9.54 8.93 -20.77
C ILE A 411 -8.32 9.53 -20.05
N SER A 412 -7.10 9.08 -20.35
CA SER A 412 -5.89 9.56 -19.67
C SER A 412 -5.69 11.06 -19.73
N ILE A 413 -6.17 11.73 -20.80
CA ILE A 413 -6.11 13.19 -20.92
C ILE A 413 -6.97 13.93 -19.88
N LYS A 414 -7.88 13.22 -19.19
CA LYS A 414 -8.71 13.76 -18.11
C LYS A 414 -8.00 13.71 -16.76
N ASP A 415 -6.94 12.91 -16.64
CA ASP A 415 -6.09 12.89 -15.45
C ASP A 415 -5.12 14.09 -15.50
N PRO A 416 -5.10 14.96 -14.47
CA PRO A 416 -4.18 16.11 -14.41
C PRO A 416 -2.69 15.74 -14.57
N TYR A 417 -2.30 14.52 -14.23
CA TYR A 417 -0.94 14.00 -14.38
C TYR A 417 -0.49 13.94 -15.84
N SER A 418 -1.42 13.78 -16.79
CA SER A 418 -1.11 13.71 -18.23
C SER A 418 -0.38 14.93 -18.77
N THR A 419 -0.59 16.09 -18.16
CA THR A 419 -0.02 17.37 -18.58
C THR A 419 1.35 17.66 -17.99
N LYS A 420 1.91 16.74 -17.19
CA LYS A 420 3.11 16.98 -16.37
C LYS A 420 4.42 16.52 -17.02
N GLY A 421 4.37 16.00 -18.24
CA GLY A 421 5.55 15.54 -18.97
C GLY A 421 6.22 14.31 -18.34
N LYS A 422 5.46 13.49 -17.60
CA LYS A 422 5.98 12.32 -16.88
C LYS A 422 5.78 10.99 -17.61
N ASP A 423 5.26 11.01 -18.83
CA ASP A 423 4.90 9.82 -19.60
C ASP A 423 6.04 8.85 -19.82
N VAL A 424 7.24 9.35 -20.16
CA VAL A 424 8.41 8.51 -20.40
C VAL A 424 8.80 7.74 -19.15
N ALA A 425 8.85 8.42 -18.00
CA ALA A 425 9.17 7.80 -16.72
C ALA A 425 8.09 6.79 -16.30
N PHE A 426 6.82 7.17 -16.44
CA PHE A 426 5.70 6.29 -16.13
C PHE A 426 5.67 5.03 -17.02
N ASN A 427 5.89 5.18 -18.33
CA ASN A 427 5.91 4.03 -19.24
C ASN A 427 7.09 3.10 -18.94
N LYS A 428 8.26 3.63 -18.59
CA LYS A 428 9.40 2.82 -18.15
C LYS A 428 9.07 2.08 -16.85
N PHE A 429 8.43 2.76 -15.89
CA PHE A 429 8.01 2.20 -14.61
C PHE A 429 7.03 1.04 -14.80
N ILE A 430 5.93 1.24 -15.52
CA ILE A 430 4.95 0.17 -15.70
C ILE A 430 5.51 -0.99 -16.53
N LYS A 431 6.27 -0.71 -17.60
CA LYS A 431 6.91 -1.79 -18.37
C LYS A 431 7.81 -2.68 -17.51
N ARG A 432 8.48 -2.09 -16.50
CA ARG A 432 9.27 -2.86 -15.54
C ARG A 432 8.38 -3.73 -14.66
N LEU A 433 7.30 -3.19 -14.10
CA LEU A 433 6.36 -3.93 -13.24
C LEU A 433 5.71 -5.09 -14.00
N GLU A 434 5.12 -4.82 -15.16
CA GLU A 434 4.49 -5.84 -16.02
C GLU A 434 5.52 -6.92 -16.45
N GLY A 435 6.77 -6.52 -16.66
CA GLY A 435 7.87 -7.45 -16.94
C GLY A 435 8.22 -8.36 -15.76
N ILE A 436 8.14 -7.86 -14.52
CA ILE A 436 8.34 -8.65 -13.30
C ILE A 436 7.17 -9.62 -13.12
N GLU A 437 5.93 -9.15 -13.29
CA GLU A 437 4.71 -9.96 -13.18
C GLU A 437 4.69 -11.11 -14.18
N ALA A 438 5.07 -10.84 -15.44
CA ALA A 438 5.19 -11.88 -16.46
C ALA A 438 6.21 -12.97 -16.07
N ARG A 439 7.36 -12.60 -15.47
CA ARG A 439 8.35 -13.57 -14.98
C ARG A 439 7.87 -14.30 -13.74
N TYR A 440 7.16 -13.62 -12.83
CA TYR A 440 6.58 -14.25 -11.64
C TYR A 440 5.50 -15.27 -12.02
N ALA A 441 4.64 -14.96 -13.00
CA ALA A 441 3.65 -15.89 -13.54
C ALA A 441 4.27 -17.22 -14.01
N GLN A 442 5.48 -17.17 -14.57
CA GLN A 442 6.18 -18.33 -15.10
C GLN A 442 6.99 -19.09 -14.04
N THR A 443 7.62 -18.37 -13.11
CA THR A 443 8.62 -18.94 -12.19
C THR A 443 8.11 -19.13 -10.77
N ASN A 444 7.09 -18.39 -10.36
CA ASN A 444 6.63 -18.26 -8.97
C ASN A 444 7.80 -17.93 -8.00
N SER A 445 8.82 -17.23 -8.50
CA SER A 445 10.07 -17.01 -7.79
C SER A 445 9.95 -15.90 -6.75
N VAL A 446 10.46 -16.16 -5.54
CA VAL A 446 10.58 -15.16 -4.47
C VAL A 446 11.46 -13.98 -4.90
N TYR A 447 12.41 -14.20 -5.82
CA TYR A 447 13.23 -13.12 -6.38
C TYR A 447 12.36 -12.05 -7.04
N GLU A 448 11.39 -12.44 -7.86
CA GLU A 448 10.55 -11.50 -8.62
C GLU A 448 9.67 -10.67 -7.68
N LEU A 449 9.17 -11.25 -6.59
CA LEU A 449 8.45 -10.50 -5.56
C LEU A 449 9.34 -9.46 -4.86
N ARG A 450 10.61 -9.78 -4.59
CA ARG A 450 11.55 -8.79 -4.05
C ARG A 450 11.86 -7.71 -5.08
N ASP A 451 12.05 -8.08 -6.35
CA ASP A 451 12.30 -7.11 -7.42
C ASP A 451 11.10 -6.17 -7.60
N LEU A 452 9.88 -6.68 -7.47
CA LEU A 452 8.66 -5.88 -7.43
C LEU A 452 8.68 -4.88 -6.27
N LEU A 453 8.90 -5.36 -5.04
CA LEU A 453 8.94 -4.52 -3.84
C LEU A 453 10.00 -3.43 -3.92
N PHE A 454 11.22 -3.76 -4.36
CA PHE A 454 12.28 -2.77 -4.54
C PHE A 454 11.98 -1.79 -5.69
N THR A 455 11.28 -2.24 -6.74
CA THR A 455 10.86 -1.36 -7.83
C THR A 455 9.81 -0.35 -7.36
N LEU A 456 8.86 -0.77 -6.53
CA LEU A 456 7.90 0.13 -5.88
C LEU A 456 8.63 1.09 -4.93
N LEU A 457 9.53 0.57 -4.09
CA LEU A 457 10.28 1.36 -3.11
C LEU A 457 11.16 2.44 -3.76
N ALA A 458 11.74 2.16 -4.93
CA ALA A 458 12.52 3.13 -5.70
C ALA A 458 11.69 4.36 -6.15
N HIS A 459 10.37 4.25 -6.14
CA HIS A 459 9.44 5.32 -6.51
C HIS A 459 8.67 5.90 -5.31
N VAL A 460 9.10 5.56 -4.09
CA VAL A 460 8.72 6.27 -2.86
C VAL A 460 9.68 7.42 -2.68
N GLU A 461 9.24 8.66 -2.93
CA GLU A 461 10.11 9.85 -3.02
C GLU A 461 11.04 10.04 -1.82
N PRO A 462 10.59 9.94 -0.55
CA PRO A 462 11.49 10.03 0.60
C PRO A 462 12.62 8.98 0.58
N MET A 463 12.33 7.77 0.10
CA MET A 463 13.31 6.70 0.02
C MET A 463 14.29 6.90 -1.14
N ARG A 464 13.80 7.35 -2.30
CA ARG A 464 14.67 7.69 -3.45
C ARG A 464 15.64 8.82 -3.10
N ALA A 465 15.16 9.84 -2.39
CA ALA A 465 15.99 10.93 -1.89
C ALA A 465 17.05 10.41 -0.90
N LYS A 466 16.66 9.57 0.07
CA LYS A 466 17.59 8.97 1.03
C LYS A 466 18.62 8.05 0.40
N ALA A 467 18.26 7.27 -0.61
CA ALA A 467 19.20 6.44 -1.36
C ALA A 467 20.29 7.27 -2.04
N THR A 468 19.96 8.48 -2.52
CA THR A 468 20.94 9.42 -3.08
C THR A 468 21.87 9.97 -2.01
N GLU A 469 21.35 10.30 -0.82
CA GLU A 469 22.17 10.70 0.33
C GLU A 469 23.12 9.57 0.75
N TRP A 470 22.64 8.32 0.79
CA TRP A 470 23.45 7.15 1.12
C TRP A 470 24.60 6.94 0.13
N ALA A 471 24.35 7.09 -1.17
CA ALA A 471 25.42 7.05 -2.18
C ALA A 471 26.50 8.10 -1.91
N SER A 472 26.11 9.35 -1.60
CA SER A 472 27.06 10.41 -1.28
C SER A 472 27.86 10.14 0.01
N LEU A 473 27.25 9.50 1.01
CA LEU A 473 27.91 9.09 2.24
C LEU A 473 28.96 8.00 1.97
N VAL A 474 28.62 7.03 1.11
CA VAL A 474 29.52 5.96 0.68
C VAL A 474 30.72 6.57 -0.05
N ASP A 475 30.50 7.44 -1.04
CA ASP A 475 31.57 8.10 -1.82
C ASP A 475 32.51 8.91 -0.91
N TRP A 476 31.93 9.69 0.02
CA TRP A 476 32.70 10.44 1.01
C TRP A 476 33.56 9.51 1.87
N TYR A 477 33.00 8.39 2.32
CA TYR A 477 33.73 7.46 3.17
C TYR A 477 34.80 6.67 2.40
N GLU A 478 34.54 6.23 1.16
CA GLU A 478 35.58 5.64 0.31
C GLU A 478 36.73 6.62 0.08
N GLY A 479 36.43 7.90 -0.14
CA GLY A 479 37.43 8.96 -0.23
C GLY A 479 38.24 9.12 1.07
N LEU A 480 37.56 9.05 2.22
CA LEU A 480 38.21 9.06 3.52
C LEU A 480 39.07 7.81 3.70
N LEU A 481 38.59 6.62 3.34
CA LEU A 481 39.35 5.36 3.42
C LEU A 481 40.63 5.40 2.60
N ARG A 482 40.55 5.88 1.34
CA ARG A 482 41.70 6.06 0.45
C ARG A 482 42.72 7.02 1.06
N ASN A 483 42.27 8.07 1.74
CA ASN A 483 43.13 8.96 2.52
C ASN A 483 43.62 8.32 3.84
N THR A 484 42.84 7.43 4.47
CA THR A 484 43.22 6.74 5.73
C THR A 484 44.09 5.51 5.54
N ASN A 485 44.47 5.10 4.32
CA ASN A 485 45.65 4.24 4.14
C ASN A 485 46.90 4.84 4.81
N TRP A 486 46.92 6.17 4.98
CA TRP A 486 47.87 6.89 5.83
C TRP A 486 47.63 6.70 7.35
N LEU A 487 46.37 6.68 7.81
CA LEU A 487 45.97 6.50 9.22
C LEU A 487 46.07 5.04 9.71
N ASN A 488 45.69 4.07 8.87
CA ASN A 488 45.85 2.63 9.13
C ASN A 488 47.32 2.23 9.24
N LYS A 489 48.23 2.91 8.53
CA LYS A 489 49.69 2.79 8.71
C LYS A 489 50.19 3.34 10.04
N LYS A 490 49.45 4.26 10.67
CA LYS A 490 49.86 4.99 11.90
C LYS A 490 49.21 4.47 13.18
N LEU A 491 48.01 3.88 13.09
CA LEU A 491 47.23 3.42 14.25
C LEU A 491 47.26 1.90 14.48
N GLY A 492 47.95 1.12 13.63
CA GLY A 492 48.21 -0.30 13.87
C GLY A 492 46.96 -1.18 13.86
N GLY A 493 46.61 -1.72 12.68
CA GLY A 493 45.69 -2.85 12.55
C GLY A 493 44.20 -2.49 12.49
N GLY A 494 43.49 -3.13 11.56
CA GLY A 494 42.04 -2.99 11.40
C GLY A 494 41.31 -3.48 12.65
N SER A 495 40.67 -2.56 13.37
CA SER A 495 39.81 -2.92 14.49
C SER A 495 38.50 -3.54 13.98
N ALA A 496 37.88 -4.43 14.74
CA ALA A 496 36.56 -4.99 14.41
C ALA A 496 35.49 -3.91 14.15
N ALA A 497 35.66 -2.72 14.73
CA ALA A 497 34.81 -1.56 14.47
C ALA A 497 34.97 -1.01 13.05
N ASN A 498 36.19 -0.99 12.50
CA ASN A 498 36.44 -0.58 11.11
C ASN A 498 35.80 -1.57 10.13
N ASP A 499 35.95 -2.88 10.37
CA ASP A 499 35.34 -3.93 9.55
C ASP A 499 33.81 -3.86 9.58
N LEU A 500 33.24 -3.62 10.75
CA LEU A 500 31.80 -3.45 10.90
C LEU A 500 31.31 -2.20 10.16
N PHE A 501 32.02 -1.08 10.27
CA PHE A 501 31.64 0.15 9.59
C PHE A 501 31.72 -0.02 8.07
N LEU A 502 32.76 -0.69 7.56
CA LEU A 502 32.88 -1.09 6.16
C LEU A 502 31.66 -1.93 5.72
N LYS A 503 31.29 -2.96 6.50
CA LYS A 503 30.09 -3.76 6.23
C LYS A 503 28.82 -2.89 6.19
N PHE A 504 28.66 -1.94 7.12
CA PHE A 504 27.50 -1.05 7.14
C PHE A 504 27.45 -0.13 5.91
N VAL A 505 28.58 0.45 5.51
CA VAL A 505 28.69 1.26 4.29
C VAL A 505 28.36 0.43 3.05
N GLN A 506 28.85 -0.81 2.96
CA GLN A 506 28.49 -1.74 1.87
C GLN A 506 26.99 -2.04 1.84
N VAL A 507 26.33 -2.15 3.00
CA VAL A 507 24.87 -2.31 3.04
C VAL A 507 24.17 -1.07 2.47
N LEU A 508 24.59 0.14 2.88
CA LEU A 508 24.02 1.39 2.36
C LEU A 508 24.26 1.54 0.85
N GLU A 509 25.45 1.19 0.38
CA GLU A 509 25.81 1.16 -1.04
C GLU A 509 24.90 0.20 -1.81
N ASN A 510 24.71 -1.02 -1.30
CA ASN A 510 23.82 -2.00 -1.91
C ASN A 510 22.39 -1.47 -2.03
N TYR A 511 21.84 -0.83 -0.99
CA TYR A 511 20.52 -0.19 -1.09
C TYR A 511 20.51 0.92 -2.14
N ALA A 512 21.50 1.82 -2.12
CA ALA A 512 21.57 2.93 -3.08
C ALA A 512 21.62 2.42 -4.53
N LEU A 513 22.42 1.39 -4.80
CA LEU A 513 22.55 0.76 -6.11
C LEU A 513 21.27 0.01 -6.52
N ILE A 514 20.67 -0.77 -5.62
CA ILE A 514 19.40 -1.48 -5.87
C ILE A 514 18.30 -0.48 -6.26
N ILE A 515 18.18 0.63 -5.54
CA ILE A 515 17.19 1.68 -5.81
C ILE A 515 17.50 2.37 -7.13
N LYS A 516 18.76 2.74 -7.40
CA LYS A 516 19.20 3.39 -8.65
C LYS A 516 18.95 2.52 -9.88
N GLU A 517 19.20 1.22 -9.81
CA GLU A 517 18.92 0.27 -10.91
C GLU A 517 17.44 0.16 -11.26
N ARG A 518 16.58 0.42 -10.29
CA ARG A 518 15.12 0.30 -10.40
C ARG A 518 14.43 1.63 -10.64
N ASP A 519 15.16 2.74 -10.51
CA ASP A 519 14.67 4.08 -10.80
C ASP A 519 14.27 4.21 -12.27
N CYS A 520 12.99 4.51 -12.48
CA CYS A 520 12.42 4.74 -13.81
C CYS A 520 12.30 6.24 -14.14
N GLY A 521 12.90 7.10 -13.32
CA GLY A 521 12.77 8.54 -13.36
C GLY A 521 11.75 9.02 -12.32
N GLN A 522 11.82 10.31 -12.01
CA GLN A 522 10.93 10.90 -11.02
C GLN A 522 9.48 10.93 -11.54
N LEU A 523 8.63 10.07 -10.98
CA LEU A 523 7.18 10.05 -11.24
C LEU A 523 6.47 11.19 -10.51
N GLU A 524 6.77 11.38 -9.22
CA GLU A 524 6.14 12.40 -8.41
C GLU A 524 6.44 13.81 -8.96
N VAL A 525 5.39 14.62 -9.10
CA VAL A 525 5.54 16.01 -9.51
C VAL A 525 5.98 16.80 -8.28
N PRO A 526 7.14 17.47 -8.31
CA PRO A 526 7.57 18.30 -7.20
C PRO A 526 6.46 19.29 -6.85
N THR A 527 5.97 19.24 -5.61
CA THR A 527 5.11 20.30 -5.11
C THR A 527 5.94 21.58 -5.12
N VAL A 528 5.44 22.64 -5.77
CA VAL A 528 6.05 23.96 -5.66
C VAL A 528 6.04 24.27 -4.17
N ALA A 529 7.21 24.22 -3.53
CA ALA A 529 7.31 24.53 -2.12
C ALA A 529 6.65 25.90 -1.93
N PRO A 530 5.71 26.08 -0.98
CA PRO A 530 5.23 27.41 -0.65
C PRO A 530 6.47 28.29 -0.45
N ALA A 531 6.52 29.42 -1.16
CA ALA A 531 7.66 30.33 -1.14
C ALA A 531 8.12 30.44 0.31
N LYS A 532 9.41 30.15 0.58
CA LYS A 532 10.00 30.23 1.91
C LYS A 532 9.79 31.66 2.41
N THR A 533 8.67 31.93 3.07
CA THR A 533 8.53 33.05 3.98
C THR A 533 9.63 32.83 4.99
N ALA A 534 10.60 33.75 5.02
CA ALA A 534 11.76 33.71 5.88
C ALA A 534 11.31 33.37 7.31
N SER A 535 11.42 32.10 7.69
CA SER A 535 11.09 31.66 9.01
C SER A 535 12.18 32.19 9.92
N LYS A 536 11.77 32.96 10.93
CA LYS A 536 12.62 33.33 12.07
C LYS A 536 13.34 32.07 12.58
N PRO A 537 14.55 32.19 13.16
CA PRO A 537 15.24 31.06 13.74
C PRO A 537 14.34 30.46 14.83
N GLU A 538 13.70 29.34 14.51
CA GLU A 538 12.98 28.53 15.49
C GLU A 538 14.03 28.06 16.50
N GLN A 539 13.89 28.55 17.73
CA GLN A 539 14.46 27.88 18.89
C GLN A 539 14.01 26.42 18.80
N LYS A 540 14.97 25.47 18.71
CA LYS A 540 14.71 24.03 18.79
C LYS A 540 14.00 23.75 20.11
N ALA A 541 12.67 23.84 20.11
CA ALA A 541 11.85 23.28 21.16
C ALA A 541 12.18 21.78 21.20
N GLU A 542 12.52 21.27 22.38
CA GLU A 542 12.54 19.83 22.63
C GLU A 542 11.23 19.27 22.10
N LEU A 543 11.31 18.53 21.00
CA LEU A 543 10.14 17.94 20.36
C LEU A 543 9.61 16.89 21.32
N ASP A 544 8.58 17.25 22.09
CA ASP A 544 7.94 16.37 23.06
C ASP A 544 7.27 15.20 22.31
N CYS A 545 8.01 14.10 22.17
CA CYS A 545 7.58 12.93 21.40
C CYS A 545 6.63 12.06 22.22
N THR A 546 5.50 12.63 22.63
CA THR A 546 4.46 11.88 23.33
C THR A 546 3.62 11.11 22.31
N CYS A 547 4.04 9.87 22.01
CA CYS A 547 3.17 8.87 21.37
C CYS A 547 2.07 8.45 22.36
N LYS A 548 1.14 9.36 22.69
CA LYS A 548 0.01 9.04 23.56
C LYS A 548 -0.81 7.94 22.88
N GLN A 549 -1.08 6.87 23.61
CA GLN A 549 -2.04 5.87 23.18
C GLN A 549 -3.40 6.56 23.08
N LYS A 550 -3.83 6.88 21.85
CA LYS A 550 -5.27 7.03 21.60
C LYS A 550 -5.85 5.63 21.71
N THR A 551 -6.19 5.22 22.93
CA THR A 551 -7.04 4.06 23.15
C THR A 551 -8.31 4.32 22.32
N PRO A 552 -8.66 3.45 21.35
CA PRO A 552 -9.91 3.63 20.64
C PRO A 552 -11.02 3.50 21.70
N ALA A 553 -11.62 4.63 22.08
CA ALA A 553 -12.77 4.61 22.96
C ALA A 553 -13.86 3.83 22.24
N ALA A 554 -14.20 2.66 22.78
CA ALA A 554 -15.32 1.84 22.37
C ALA A 554 -16.65 2.48 22.84
N LYS A 555 -16.88 3.75 22.50
CA LYS A 555 -18.19 4.39 22.63
C LYS A 555 -18.74 4.64 21.24
N ALA A 556 -19.64 3.74 20.84
CA ALA A 556 -20.58 3.96 19.76
C ALA A 556 -21.49 5.12 20.17
N GLY A 557 -21.17 6.32 19.69
CA GLY A 557 -21.94 7.53 19.97
C GLY A 557 -21.20 8.75 19.43
N GLU A 558 -21.53 9.14 18.19
CA GLU A 558 -21.24 10.45 17.59
C GLU A 558 -19.78 10.91 17.64
N SER A 559 -18.85 10.14 17.07
CA SER A 559 -17.58 10.74 16.63
C SER A 559 -17.84 11.57 15.37
N LYS A 560 -17.54 12.88 15.41
CA LYS A 560 -17.41 13.70 14.19
C LYS A 560 -16.57 12.90 13.16
N PRO A 561 -16.98 12.87 11.88
CA PRO A 561 -16.24 12.13 10.87
C PRO A 561 -14.78 12.59 10.88
N PRO A 562 -13.81 11.66 10.87
CA PRO A 562 -12.40 12.01 10.86
C PRO A 562 -12.13 12.93 9.67
N VAL A 563 -11.33 13.98 9.89
CA VAL A 563 -10.85 14.84 8.81
C VAL A 563 -10.19 13.94 7.77
N PRO A 564 -10.62 13.97 6.49
CA PRO A 564 -10.05 13.11 5.48
C PRO A 564 -8.54 13.37 5.35
N PRO A 565 -7.72 12.33 5.13
CA PRO A 565 -6.29 12.50 4.92
C PRO A 565 -6.05 13.42 3.71
N PRO A 566 -4.94 14.19 3.70
CA PRO A 566 -4.60 15.00 2.54
C PRO A 566 -4.47 14.11 1.29
N PRO A 567 -4.83 14.63 0.10
CA PRO A 567 -4.69 13.86 -1.12
C PRO A 567 -3.22 13.48 -1.37
N PRO A 568 -2.96 12.30 -1.95
CA PRO A 568 -1.59 11.86 -2.22
C PRO A 568 -0.91 12.82 -3.23
N PRO A 569 0.41 13.06 -3.10
CA PRO A 569 1.15 13.87 -4.06
C PRO A 569 0.99 13.37 -5.49
N MET A 570 0.82 14.28 -6.45
CA MET A 570 0.60 13.93 -7.85
C MET A 570 1.77 13.11 -8.41
N GLY A 571 1.48 11.95 -9.01
CA GLY A 571 2.48 11.03 -9.53
C GLY A 571 3.13 10.10 -8.49
N SER A 572 2.83 10.25 -7.20
CA SER A 572 3.18 9.25 -6.18
C SER A 572 2.43 7.94 -6.43
N LEU A 573 2.92 6.83 -5.88
CA LEU A 573 2.24 5.53 -5.97
C LEU A 573 0.79 5.59 -5.45
N GLY A 574 0.55 6.35 -4.37
CA GLY A 574 -0.80 6.57 -3.84
C GLY A 574 -1.71 7.32 -4.82
N TYR A 575 -1.18 8.32 -5.54
CA TYR A 575 -1.93 9.02 -6.57
C TYR A 575 -2.30 8.09 -7.74
N LEU A 576 -1.32 7.34 -8.25
CA LEU A 576 -1.51 6.43 -9.38
C LEU A 576 -2.46 5.27 -9.04
N ALA A 577 -2.46 4.81 -7.78
CA ALA A 577 -3.35 3.75 -7.32
C ALA A 577 -4.77 4.24 -7.01
N VAL A 578 -4.96 5.48 -6.50
CA VAL A 578 -6.26 5.96 -5.98
C VAL A 578 -6.90 7.00 -6.89
N VAL A 579 -6.17 8.07 -7.23
CA VAL A 579 -6.69 9.21 -7.97
C VAL A 579 -6.80 8.87 -9.45
N ALA A 580 -5.71 8.40 -10.07
CA ALA A 580 -5.71 8.02 -11.48
C ALA A 580 -6.72 6.89 -11.75
N HIS A 581 -6.79 5.92 -10.84
CA HIS A 581 -7.77 4.83 -10.85
C HIS A 581 -9.24 5.29 -10.82
N SER A 582 -9.50 6.41 -10.14
CA SER A 582 -10.86 6.96 -10.04
C SER A 582 -11.26 7.81 -11.25
N THR A 583 -10.35 8.17 -12.15
CA THR A 583 -10.64 9.06 -13.29
C THR A 583 -11.76 8.52 -14.18
N SER A 584 -11.83 7.20 -14.41
CA SER A 584 -12.82 6.57 -15.28
C SER A 584 -14.26 6.69 -14.77
N ARG A 585 -14.46 6.91 -13.46
CA ARG A 585 -15.79 7.04 -12.83
C ARG A 585 -16.23 8.47 -12.51
N GLN A 586 -15.41 9.48 -12.79
CA GLN A 586 -15.72 10.86 -12.43
C GLN A 586 -16.94 11.43 -13.19
N ALA A 587 -17.13 11.02 -14.44
CA ALA A 587 -18.22 11.47 -15.30
C ALA A 587 -18.72 10.34 -16.20
N LEU A 588 -19.97 10.46 -16.68
CA LEU A 588 -20.45 9.66 -17.79
C LEU A 588 -19.97 10.33 -19.09
N TYR A 589 -18.83 9.89 -19.61
CA TYR A 589 -18.24 10.44 -20.82
C TYR A 589 -19.22 10.37 -22.00
N LEU A 590 -19.13 11.34 -22.92
CA LEU A 590 -20.10 11.51 -24.00
C LEU A 590 -20.24 10.25 -24.86
N GLU A 591 -19.12 9.59 -25.14
CA GLU A 591 -19.04 8.35 -25.91
C GLU A 591 -19.77 7.21 -25.20
N VAL A 592 -19.61 7.11 -23.88
CA VAL A 592 -20.32 6.12 -23.04
C VAL A 592 -21.80 6.42 -23.03
N GLN A 593 -22.19 7.69 -22.85
CA GLN A 593 -23.57 8.11 -22.87
C GLN A 593 -24.24 7.77 -24.20
N GLN A 594 -23.62 8.13 -25.33
CA GLN A 594 -24.14 7.84 -26.67
C GLN A 594 -24.30 6.34 -26.91
N ALA A 595 -23.31 5.54 -26.50
CA ALA A 595 -23.37 4.10 -26.65
C ALA A 595 -24.46 3.44 -25.78
N LEU A 596 -24.67 3.92 -24.56
CA LEU A 596 -25.79 3.49 -23.71
C LEU A 596 -27.14 3.85 -24.35
N GLU A 597 -27.29 5.11 -24.78
CA GLU A 597 -28.53 5.58 -25.42
C GLU A 597 -28.87 4.78 -26.69
N ALA A 598 -27.86 4.39 -27.48
CA ALA A 598 -28.05 3.56 -28.66
C ALA A 598 -28.51 2.12 -28.34
N GLN A 599 -28.37 1.67 -27.08
CA GLN A 599 -28.82 0.35 -26.64
C GLN A 599 -30.20 0.37 -25.96
N PHE A 600 -30.74 1.56 -25.66
CA PHE A 600 -32.07 1.69 -25.07
C PHE A 600 -33.16 1.36 -26.07
N ASN A 601 -33.98 0.37 -25.72
CA ASN A 601 -35.18 -0.01 -26.44
C ASN A 601 -36.43 0.47 -25.69
N THR A 602 -36.47 1.77 -25.40
CA THR A 602 -37.58 2.45 -24.71
C THR A 602 -37.85 3.79 -25.39
N LEU A 603 -39.04 4.34 -25.20
CA LEU A 603 -39.45 5.61 -25.79
C LEU A 603 -38.77 6.78 -25.07
N LYS A 604 -38.45 7.83 -25.84
CA LYS A 604 -38.12 9.14 -25.27
C LYS A 604 -39.40 9.77 -24.74
N ARG A 605 -39.32 10.44 -23.59
CA ARG A 605 -40.44 11.18 -23.00
C ARG A 605 -40.77 12.43 -23.78
#